data_AF-A0A2I1H8R1-F1
#
_entry.id   AF-A0A2I1H8R1-F1
#
_cell.length_a   1.000
_cell.length_b   1.000
_cell.length_c   1.000
_cell.angle_alpha   90.00
_cell.angle_beta   90.00
_cell.angle_gamma   90.00
#
_symmetry.space_group_name_H-M   'P 1'
#
loop_
_entity.id
_entity.type
_entity.pdbx_description
1 polymer ?
#
loop_
_entity_poly.entity_id
_entity_poly.type
_entity_poly.pdbx_seq_one_letter_code
_entity_poly.pdbx_strand_id
1 'polypeptide(L)' 'VENHTGSSKLFTSKLHQFDNLPEPRNATEEEQETFHSNKSYNYYIPNNIDDFNKSSSKKNSTSKINSIFK' A
#
# COMPACT_ATOMS: atom_id res chain seq x y z
N VAL A 1 -3.70 -31.47 42.01
CA VAL A 1 -2.91 -31.68 40.77
C VAL A 1 -3.80 -31.24 39.62
N GLU A 2 -3.67 -29.98 39.25
CA GLU A 2 -4.32 -29.45 38.05
C GLU A 2 -3.38 -29.71 36.87
N ASN A 3 -3.92 -30.01 35.68
CA ASN A 3 -3.55 -29.32 34.45
C ASN A 3 -4.44 -29.82 33.30
N HIS A 4 -5.21 -28.87 32.78
CA HIS A 4 -6.33 -29.05 31.88
C HIS A 4 -5.89 -29.54 30.50
N THR A 5 -6.64 -30.50 29.97
CA THR A 5 -6.53 -31.04 28.60
C THR A 5 -6.51 -29.90 27.57
N GLY A 6 -5.31 -29.57 27.09
CA GLY A 6 -5.10 -28.61 26.00
C GLY A 6 -5.54 -29.20 24.67
N SER A 7 -6.85 -29.22 24.41
CA SER A 7 -7.34 -29.32 23.03
C SER A 7 -7.04 -27.98 22.36
N SER A 8 -5.88 -27.88 21.70
CA SER A 8 -5.57 -26.75 20.84
C SER A 8 -6.49 -26.80 19.62
N LYS A 9 -7.68 -26.23 19.76
CA LYS A 9 -8.65 -26.04 18.68
C LYS A 9 -7.94 -25.26 17.57
N LEU A 10 -7.75 -25.88 16.42
CA LEU A 10 -7.20 -25.21 15.24
C LEU A 10 -8.26 -24.18 14.79
N PHE A 11 -8.09 -22.94 15.21
CA PHE A 11 -8.95 -21.86 14.79
C PHE A 11 -8.65 -21.55 13.33
N THR A 12 -9.56 -21.91 12.41
CA THR A 12 -9.60 -21.28 11.10
C THR A 12 -10.02 -19.82 11.30
N SER A 13 -9.37 -18.91 10.59
CA SER A 13 -9.76 -17.50 10.60
C SER A 13 -11.22 -17.38 10.14
N LYS A 14 -11.95 -16.41 10.69
CA LYS A 14 -13.34 -16.16 10.28
C LYS A 14 -13.34 -15.72 8.82
N LEU A 15 -14.14 -16.39 8.00
CA LEU A 15 -14.42 -15.93 6.64
C LEU A 15 -15.25 -14.64 6.73
N HIS A 16 -14.74 -13.54 6.20
CA HIS A 16 -15.46 -12.28 6.15
C HIS A 16 -16.40 -12.26 4.95
N GLN A 17 -17.67 -11.89 5.16
CA GLN A 17 -18.64 -11.64 4.10
C GLN A 17 -18.59 -10.15 3.77
N PHE A 18 -18.26 -9.84 2.51
CA PHE A 18 -18.24 -8.48 2.01
C PHE A 18 -19.62 -8.11 1.48
N ASP A 19 -20.55 -7.78 2.38
CA ASP A 19 -21.88 -7.30 2.01
C ASP A 19 -21.86 -5.78 1.75
N ASN A 20 -22.75 -5.32 0.87
CA ASN A 20 -22.89 -3.90 0.48
C ASN A 20 -21.69 -3.30 -0.29
N LEU A 21 -20.81 -4.13 -0.86
CA LEU A 21 -19.84 -3.64 -1.85
C LEU A 21 -20.53 -3.40 -3.20
N PRO A 22 -20.07 -2.42 -4.00
CA PRO A 22 -20.52 -2.28 -5.37
C PRO A 22 -20.15 -3.53 -6.17
N GLU A 23 -20.92 -3.82 -7.22
CA GLU A 23 -20.63 -4.92 -8.13
C GLU A 23 -19.21 -4.76 -8.73
N PRO A 24 -18.46 -5.87 -8.87
CA PRO A 24 -17.14 -5.80 -9.49
C PRO A 24 -17.29 -5.33 -10.93
N ARG A 25 -16.61 -4.23 -11.26
CA ARG A 25 -16.54 -3.69 -12.62
C ARG A 25 -15.11 -3.83 -13.14
N ASN A 26 -14.96 -4.50 -14.27
CA ASN A 26 -13.70 -4.49 -15.02
C ASN A 26 -13.52 -3.13 -15.70
N ALA A 27 -12.30 -2.61 -15.74
CA ALA A 27 -11.97 -1.37 -16.45
C ALA A 27 -11.99 -1.59 -17.98
N THR A 28 -12.34 -0.55 -18.75
CA THR A 28 -12.24 -0.56 -20.22
C THR A 28 -10.79 -0.41 -20.70
N GLU A 29 -10.52 -0.73 -21.95
CA GLU A 29 -9.17 -0.62 -22.55
C GLU A 29 -8.60 0.81 -22.42
N GLU A 30 -9.42 1.83 -22.71
CA GLU A 30 -9.04 3.24 -22.56
C GLU A 30 -8.75 3.62 -21.10
N GLU A 31 -9.60 3.19 -20.15
CA GLU A 31 -9.39 3.43 -18.72
C GLU A 31 -8.06 2.81 -18.26
N GLN A 32 -7.79 1.55 -18.63
CA GLN A 32 -6.54 0.87 -18.31
C GLN A 32 -5.32 1.55 -18.94
N GLU A 33 -5.44 1.99 -20.20
CA GLU A 33 -4.35 2.67 -20.90
C GLU A 33 -3.98 3.98 -20.19
N THR A 34 -4.89 4.73 -19.58
CA THR A 34 -4.51 5.95 -18.84
C THR A 34 -3.65 5.66 -17.60
N PHE A 35 -3.89 4.57 -16.87
CA PHE A 35 -3.12 4.18 -15.69
C PHE A 35 -1.81 3.49 -16.03
N HIS A 36 -1.80 2.70 -17.10
CA HIS A 36 -0.62 2.02 -17.61
C HIS A 36 0.13 2.85 -18.66
N SER A 37 -0.38 4.04 -19.00
CA SER A 37 0.26 4.92 -19.96
C SER A 37 1.68 5.13 -19.47
N ASN A 38 2.62 4.90 -20.38
CA ASN A 38 4.06 5.06 -20.16
C ASN A 38 4.43 6.56 -20.05
N LYS A 39 3.54 7.36 -19.44
CA LYS A 39 3.88 8.60 -18.77
C LYS A 39 4.86 8.18 -17.69
N SER A 40 6.15 8.21 -18.03
CA SER A 40 7.13 8.45 -17.00
C SER A 40 6.66 9.71 -16.30
N TYR A 41 6.03 9.54 -15.15
CA TYR A 41 6.00 10.59 -14.17
C TYR A 41 7.41 11.14 -14.15
N ASN A 42 7.56 12.46 -14.29
CA ASN A 42 8.85 13.11 -14.28
C ASN A 42 9.39 13.11 -12.84
N TYR A 43 9.50 11.91 -12.27
CA TYR A 43 10.14 11.62 -11.01
C TYR A 43 11.62 11.77 -11.31
N TYR A 44 12.10 12.97 -11.05
CA TYR A 44 13.53 13.24 -11.01
C TYR A 44 14.13 12.40 -9.89
N ILE A 45 14.84 11.33 -10.27
CA ILE A 45 15.67 10.55 -9.35
C ILE A 45 17.04 11.24 -9.34
N PRO A 46 17.43 11.93 -8.26
CA PRO A 46 18.73 12.58 -8.19
C PRO A 46 19.85 11.53 -8.12
N ASN A 47 21.00 11.86 -8.69
CA ASN A 47 22.20 11.02 -8.60
C ASN A 47 22.88 11.10 -7.23
N ASN A 48 22.61 12.16 -6.46
CA ASN A 48 23.16 12.35 -5.11
C ASN A 48 22.03 12.55 -4.07
N ILE A 49 22.23 12.02 -2.86
CA ILE A 49 21.31 12.16 -1.74
C ILE A 49 21.11 13.62 -1.32
N ASP A 50 22.12 14.48 -1.50
CA ASP A 50 22.02 15.90 -1.15
C ASP A 50 21.11 16.70 -2.10
N ASP A 51 20.91 16.22 -3.32
CA ASP A 51 20.07 16.89 -4.33
C ASP A 51 18.56 16.77 -4.03
N PHE A 52 18.16 15.84 -3.15
CA PHE A 52 16.76 15.73 -2.70
C PHE A 52 16.27 16.99 -1.98
N ASN A 53 17.15 17.68 -1.26
CA ASN A 53 16.79 18.92 -0.55
C ASN A 53 16.81 20.15 -1.48
N LYS A 54 17.41 20.05 -2.66
CA LYS A 54 17.61 21.18 -3.59
C LYS A 54 16.35 21.54 -4.37
N SER A 55 15.49 20.56 -4.66
CA SER A 55 14.20 20.77 -5.34
C SER A 55 13.08 21.25 -4.41
N SER A 56 13.35 21.37 -3.10
CA SER A 56 12.36 21.66 -2.04
C SER A 56 11.85 23.10 -1.97
N SER A 57 12.11 23.95 -2.99
CA SER A 57 11.41 25.23 -3.09
C SER A 57 9.90 25.06 -3.31
N LYS A 58 9.44 23.86 -3.69
CA LYS A 58 8.05 23.44 -3.57
C LYS A 58 7.86 22.69 -2.25
N LYS A 59 7.38 23.39 -1.21
CA LYS A 59 6.98 22.80 0.07
C LYS A 59 5.81 21.83 -0.14
N ASN A 60 6.08 20.53 -0.21
CA ASN A 60 5.10 19.48 0.09
C ASN A 60 5.64 18.62 1.23
N SER A 61 5.01 18.80 2.37
CA SER A 61 5.27 18.21 3.68
C SER A 61 5.40 16.68 3.64
N THR A 62 6.63 16.16 3.61
CA THR A 62 6.90 14.74 3.87
C THR A 62 7.32 14.56 5.33
N SER A 63 6.33 14.70 6.21
CA SER A 63 6.45 14.39 7.62
C SER A 63 6.69 12.88 7.81
N LYS A 64 7.89 12.52 8.28
CA LYS A 64 8.19 11.27 9.02
C LYS A 64 7.87 9.95 8.30
N ILE A 65 8.73 9.67 7.33
CA ILE A 65 9.36 8.36 7.09
C ILE A 65 9.99 7.90 8.44
N ASN A 66 9.94 6.59 8.79
CA ASN A 66 10.97 5.83 9.55
C ASN A 66 10.49 4.77 10.58
N SER A 67 9.20 4.41 10.74
CA SER A 67 8.84 3.37 11.75
C SER A 67 8.22 2.07 11.25
N ILE A 68 8.08 1.84 9.94
CA ILE A 68 7.22 0.75 9.44
C ILE A 68 7.96 -0.61 9.32
N PHE A 69 9.29 -0.62 9.38
CA PHE A 69 10.05 -1.88 9.36
C PHE A 69 10.69 -2.16 10.72
N LYS A 70 9.95 -2.81 11.62
CA LYS A 70 10.49 -3.52 12.78
C LYS A 70 9.66 -4.76 13.09
#